data_AF-A0A0F5FVX6-F1
#
_entry.id   AF-A0A0F5FVX6-F1
#
_cell.length_a   1.000
_cell.length_b   1.000
_cell.length_c   1.000
_cell.angle_alpha   90.00
_cell.angle_beta   90.00
_cell.angle_gamma   90.00
#
_symmetry.space_group_name_H-M   'P 1'
#
loop_
_entity.id
_entity.type
_entity.pdbx_description
1 polymer ?
#
loop_
_entity_poly.entity_id
_entity_poly.type
_entity_poly.pdbx_seq_one_letter_code
_entity_poly.pdbx_strand_id
1 'polypeptide(L)'
;MPHSQKKPTGGRAKSENVDFLVDRFGIASPKAAGLVADDESEADTLSSEKNAREHRVDDLADAPVPEEARSDHIADSDEDALKPVLHNRKG
;
A
#
# COMPACT_ATOMS: atom_id res chain seq x y z
N MET A 1 25.06 -39.20 26.79
CA MET A 1 24.65 -37.79 26.69
C MET A 1 23.32 -37.75 25.94
N PRO A 2 22.19 -37.37 26.56
CA PRO A 2 20.95 -37.21 25.82
C PRO A 2 20.96 -35.86 25.08
N HIS A 3 20.91 -35.90 23.76
CA HIS A 3 20.71 -34.71 22.93
C HIS A 3 19.29 -34.18 23.19
N SER A 4 19.20 -33.04 23.86
CA SER A 4 17.95 -32.30 24.04
C SER A 4 17.52 -31.77 22.67
N GLN A 5 16.56 -32.46 22.04
CA GLN A 5 15.89 -31.96 20.85
C GLN A 5 15.09 -30.71 21.25
N LYS A 6 15.62 -29.53 20.92
CA LYS A 6 14.87 -28.27 21.00
C LYS A 6 13.66 -28.41 20.09
N LYS A 7 12.46 -28.43 20.68
CA LYS A 7 11.19 -28.37 19.93
C LYS A 7 11.27 -27.22 18.91
N PRO A 8 10.87 -27.43 17.65
CA PRO A 8 10.85 -26.36 16.67
C PRO A 8 9.93 -25.25 17.19
N THR A 9 10.47 -24.05 17.29
CA THR A 9 9.72 -22.82 17.56
C THR A 9 8.81 -22.56 16.36
N GLY A 10 7.62 -23.17 16.35
CA GLY A 10 6.72 -23.20 15.18
C GLY A 10 6.40 -21.82 14.60
N GLY A 11 6.28 -20.79 15.44
CA GLY A 11 5.98 -19.43 14.99
C GLY A 11 7.01 -18.82 14.03
N ARG A 12 8.31 -19.09 14.22
CA ARG A 12 9.36 -18.58 13.31
C ARG A 12 9.28 -19.23 11.93
N ALA A 13 9.08 -20.55 11.88
CA ALA A 13 8.93 -21.27 10.63
C ALA A 13 7.66 -20.85 9.88
N LYS A 14 6.58 -20.54 10.60
CA LYS A 14 5.34 -20.04 10.01
C LYS A 14 5.51 -18.63 9.41
N SER A 15 6.19 -17.71 10.09
CA SER A 15 6.50 -16.39 9.51
C SER A 15 7.33 -16.51 8.22
N GLU A 16 8.35 -17.39 8.20
CA GLU A 16 9.16 -17.62 7.00
C GLU A 16 8.35 -18.21 5.84
N ASN A 17 7.40 -19.11 6.14
CA ASN A 17 6.50 -19.66 5.13
C ASN A 17 5.55 -18.59 4.57
N VAL A 18 5.04 -17.68 5.42
CA VAL A 18 4.23 -16.54 4.95
C VAL A 18 5.06 -15.65 4.03
N ASP A 19 6.29 -15.29 4.43
CA ASP A 19 7.23 -14.53 3.61
C ASP A 19 7.45 -15.20 2.25
N PHE A 20 7.72 -16.50 2.24
CA PHE A 20 7.91 -17.28 1.01
C PHE A 20 6.68 -17.25 0.09
N LEU A 21 5.47 -17.39 0.64
CA LEU A 21 4.23 -17.37 -0.14
C LEU A 21 3.95 -15.99 -0.74
N VAL A 22 4.22 -14.91 0.00
CA VAL A 22 4.09 -13.55 -0.52
C VAL A 22 5.14 -13.31 -1.61
N ASP A 23 6.41 -13.55 -1.32
CA ASP A 23 7.52 -13.14 -2.19
C ASP A 23 7.63 -14.01 -3.47
N ARG A 24 7.34 -15.32 -3.38
CA ARG A 24 7.52 -16.26 -4.49
C ARG A 24 6.27 -16.47 -5.32
N PHE A 25 5.09 -16.31 -4.71
CA PHE A 25 3.81 -16.57 -5.37
C PHE A 25 2.92 -15.33 -5.47
N GLY A 26 3.31 -14.19 -4.90
CA GLY A 26 2.51 -12.97 -4.93
C GLY A 26 1.18 -13.10 -4.20
N ILE A 27 1.09 -14.01 -3.24
CA ILE A 27 -0.14 -14.19 -2.44
C ILE A 27 -0.22 -13.03 -1.44
N ALA A 28 -1.38 -12.39 -1.33
CA ALA A 28 -1.57 -11.32 -0.34
C ALA A 28 -1.34 -11.82 1.10
N SER A 29 -0.66 -11.03 1.93
CA SER A 29 -0.26 -11.38 3.31
C SER A 29 -1.39 -12.01 4.16
N PRO A 30 -2.64 -11.49 4.18
CA PRO A 30 -3.71 -12.10 4.96
C PRO A 30 -4.07 -13.52 4.48
N LYS A 31 -4.02 -13.73 3.16
CA LYS A 31 -4.31 -15.03 2.54
C LYS A 31 -3.16 -16.02 2.75
N ALA A 32 -1.92 -15.56 2.67
CA ALA A 32 -0.74 -16.38 2.97
C ALA A 32 -0.73 -16.81 4.44
N ALA A 33 -1.05 -15.89 5.37
CA ALA A 33 -1.16 -16.19 6.79
C ALA A 33 -2.26 -17.24 7.07
N GLY A 34 -3.45 -17.10 6.48
CA GLY A 34 -4.53 -18.06 6.63
C GLY A 34 -4.24 -19.47 6.07
N LEU A 35 -3.27 -19.62 5.16
CA LEU A 35 -2.84 -20.94 4.64
C LEU A 35 -1.87 -21.66 5.58
N VAL A 36 -1.17 -20.92 6.44
CA VAL A 36 -0.07 -21.43 7.28
C VAL A 36 -0.48 -21.51 8.75
N ALA A 37 -1.40 -20.67 9.17
CA ALA A 37 -1.92 -20.64 10.53
C ALA A 37 -2.78 -21.86 10.85
N ASP A 38 -2.77 -22.28 12.11
CA ASP A 38 -3.64 -23.34 12.63
C ASP A 38 -5.05 -22.79 12.95
N ASP A 39 -5.15 -21.49 13.24
CA ASP A 39 -6.40 -20.78 13.56
C ASP A 39 -6.40 -19.32 13.10
N GLU A 40 -7.57 -18.69 13.16
CA GLU A 40 -7.81 -17.31 12.69
C GLU A 40 -7.04 -16.25 13.50
N SER A 41 -6.88 -16.44 14.81
CA SER A 41 -6.12 -15.49 15.65
C SER A 41 -4.62 -15.54 15.35
N GLU A 42 -4.10 -16.73 15.03
CA GLU A 42 -2.72 -16.88 14.58
C GLU A 42 -2.53 -16.26 13.19
N ALA A 43 -3.50 -16.42 12.28
CA ALA A 43 -3.46 -15.81 10.96
C ALA A 43 -3.39 -14.27 11.04
N ASP A 44 -4.20 -13.66 11.90
CA ASP A 44 -4.18 -12.21 12.12
C ASP A 44 -2.83 -11.73 12.67
N THR A 45 -2.24 -12.50 13.59
CA THR A 45 -0.93 -12.19 14.17
C THR A 45 0.15 -12.22 13.09
N LEU A 46 0.23 -13.30 12.30
CA LEU A 46 1.22 -13.47 11.25
C LEU A 46 1.08 -12.42 10.14
N SER A 47 -0.15 -12.11 9.74
CA SER A 47 -0.45 -11.06 8.75
C SER A 47 0.00 -9.69 9.26
N SER A 48 -0.32 -9.36 10.52
CA SER A 48 0.05 -8.09 11.13
C SER A 48 1.57 -7.95 11.28
N GLU A 49 2.27 -9.01 11.68
CA GLU A 49 3.73 -9.01 11.78
C GLU A 49 4.43 -8.79 10.43
N LYS A 50 3.90 -9.38 9.35
CA LYS A 50 4.41 -9.16 7.99
C LYS A 50 4.20 -7.72 7.54
N ASN A 51 2.99 -7.19 7.67
CA ASN A 51 2.68 -5.81 7.30
C ASN A 51 3.54 -4.82 8.10
N ALA A 52 3.70 -5.03 9.41
CA ALA A 52 4.55 -4.18 10.25
C ALA A 52 6.03 -4.20 9.82
N ARG A 53 6.50 -5.31 9.24
CA ARG A 53 7.86 -5.44 8.72
C ARG A 53 8.03 -4.71 7.39
N GLU A 54 7.05 -4.82 6.49
CA GLU A 54 7.03 -4.11 5.22
C GLU A 54 6.98 -2.59 5.42
N HIS A 55 6.11 -2.11 6.33
CA HIS A 55 6.02 -0.68 6.65
C HIS A 55 7.29 -0.10 7.30
N ARG A 56 8.15 -0.92 7.91
CA ARG A 56 9.45 -0.44 8.44
C ARG A 56 10.50 -0.21 7.36
N VAL A 57 10.30 -0.79 6.16
CA VAL A 57 11.19 -0.63 5.01
C VAL A 57 10.57 0.40 4.05
N ASP A 58 10.17 1.55 4.59
CA ASP A 58 9.82 2.70 3.75
C ASP A 58 11.09 3.52 3.50
N ASP A 59 11.78 3.20 2.41
CA ASP A 59 13.00 3.89 1.97
C ASP A 59 12.77 5.38 1.65
N LEU A 60 11.51 5.81 1.55
CA LEU A 60 11.11 7.19 1.27
C LEU A 60 10.56 7.91 2.50
N ALA A 61 10.55 7.30 3.69
CA ALA A 61 10.08 7.95 4.91
C ALA A 61 10.85 9.24 5.24
N ASP A 62 12.14 9.31 4.87
CA ASP A 62 12.99 10.50 5.02
C ASP A 62 13.10 11.33 3.72
N ALA A 63 12.40 10.95 2.65
CA ALA A 63 12.42 11.72 1.42
C ALA A 63 11.67 13.05 1.63
N PRO A 64 12.25 14.20 1.24
CA PRO A 64 11.55 15.47 1.35
C PRO A 64 10.31 15.45 0.46
N VAL A 65 9.14 15.63 1.07
CA VAL A 65 7.88 15.80 0.33
C VAL A 65 8.00 17.06 -0.53
N PRO A 66 7.80 16.98 -1.86
CA PRO A 66 7.80 18.17 -2.70
C PRO A 66 6.77 19.18 -2.20
N GLU A 67 7.17 20.45 -2.06
CA GLU A 67 6.22 21.51 -1.72
C GLU A 67 5.11 21.57 -2.77
N GLU A 68 3.85 21.68 -2.31
CA GLU A 68 2.71 21.85 -3.21
C GLU A 68 2.99 23.04 -4.14
N ALA A 69 3.04 22.75 -5.45
CA ALA A 69 3.16 23.79 -6.45
C ALA A 69 1.99 24.76 -6.25
N ARG A 70 2.28 25.99 -5.84
CA ARG A 70 1.27 27.05 -5.81
C ARG A 70 0.73 27.17 -7.22
N SER A 71 -0.54 26.82 -7.38
CA SER A 71 -1.22 26.82 -8.68
C SER A 71 -1.26 28.25 -9.22
N ASP A 72 -0.35 28.56 -10.14
CA ASP A 72 -0.39 29.77 -10.98
C ASP A 72 -1.45 29.67 -12.11
N HIS A 73 -2.49 28.85 -11.94
CA HIS A 73 -3.63 28.83 -12.86
C HIS A 73 -4.39 30.17 -12.78
N ILE A 74 -3.88 31.17 -13.48
CA ILE A 74 -4.65 32.29 -13.99
C ILE A 74 -5.50 31.69 -15.11
N ALA A 75 -6.73 31.30 -14.76
CA ALA A 75 -7.74 31.06 -15.78
C ALA A 75 -7.98 32.41 -16.47
N ASP A 76 -7.48 32.56 -17.70
CA ASP A 76 -7.86 33.63 -18.61
C ASP A 76 -9.35 33.45 -18.98
N SER A 77 -10.22 33.70 -18.00
CA SER A 77 -11.68 33.72 -18.16
C SER A 77 -12.08 35.01 -18.87
N ASP A 78 -11.67 35.14 -20.13
CA ASP A 78 -12.19 36.15 -21.05
C ASP A 78 -12.69 35.51 -22.37
N GLU A 79 -12.99 34.21 -22.34
CA GLU A 79 -13.56 33.49 -23.49
C GLU A 79 -15.02 33.92 -23.78
N ASP A 80 -15.74 34.43 -22.78
CA ASP A 80 -17.13 34.89 -22.95
C ASP A 80 -17.24 36.27 -23.63
N ALA A 81 -16.16 37.07 -23.66
CA ALA A 81 -16.16 38.37 -24.35
C ALA A 81 -15.98 38.27 -25.88
N LEU A 82 -15.64 37.08 -26.40
CA LEU A 82 -15.30 36.88 -27.81
C LEU A 82 -16.49 36.50 -28.71
N LYS A 83 -17.70 36.36 -28.18
CA LYS A 83 -18.88 36.01 -29.01
C LYS A 83 -19.54 37.28 -29.55
N PRO A 84 -19.56 37.51 -30.88
CA PRO A 84 -20.22 38.68 -31.44
C PRO A 84 -21.75 38.60 -31.26
N VAL A 85 -22.33 39.65 -30.67
CA VAL A 85 -23.79 39.78 -30.51
C VAL A 85 -24.40 40.25 -31.84
N LEU A 86 -25.08 39.34 -32.55
CA LEU A 86 -25.84 39.68 -33.76
C LEU A 86 -27.10 40.48 -33.38
N HIS A 87 -27.12 41.76 -33.72
CA HIS A 87 -28.31 42.61 -33.57
C HIS A 87 -29.20 42.44 -34.80
N ASN A 88 -30.33 41.75 -34.64
CA ASN A 88 -31.35 41.65 -35.69
C ASN A 88 -32.06 43.00 -35.83
N ARG A 89 -31.62 43.84 -36.78
CA ARG A 89 -32.40 44.99 -37.25
C ARG A 89 -33.62 44.48 -38.02
N LYS A 90 -34.79 44.54 -37.40
CA LYS A 90 -36.08 44.41 -38.09
C LYS A 90 -36.35 45.70 -38.85
N GLY A 91 -36.53 45.59 -40.16
CA GLY A 91 -37.18 46.61 -41.00
C GLY A 91 -38.69 46.53 -40.89
#